data_AF-D2UXL9-F1
#
_entry.id   AF-D2UXL9-F1
#
_cell.length_a   1.000
_cell.length_b   1.000
_cell.length_c   1.000
_cell.angle_alpha   90.00
_cell.angle_beta   90.00
_cell.angle_gamma   90.00
#
_symmetry.space_group_name_H-M   'P 1'
#
loop_
_entity.id
_entity.type
_entity.pdbx_description
1 polymer ?
#
loop_
_entity_poly.entity_id
_entity_poly.type
_entity_poly.pdbx_seq_one_letter_code
_entity_poly.pdbx_strand_id
1 'polypeptide(L)'
;MTFMLNTYGFEKAKEIGERAVNRIHFSKENERFNLWSAILSLYVSNNRGNVDSVIEKALQGASKPHLIYLQYAKILNKLYEKKKQRMDATEEEEDSQSENEEDEELKNKRANELEELLTKIDQVYRKACKKYRNEKKVFEEYEQWCISTLKDIKKAEHVLNRSLKVYPQKEHISLKSKFAIILYKCENTIEARNAMENIIQNSPKRSDAWSIYLDCEQQHTNDQRYIRELFERVCNLTTLSTKKMKSFLQRYLKFETQHGDSERQEHVKQIAKEYIQSKLEKSKIDTNKD
;
A
#
# COMPACT_ATOMS: atom_id res chain seq x y z
N MET A 1 -2.50 2.65 -28.06
CA MET A 1 -1.32 3.52 -28.24
C MET A 1 -0.03 2.73 -28.46
N THR A 2 0.25 1.65 -27.71
CA THR A 2 1.47 0.83 -27.87
C THR A 2 1.66 0.28 -29.28
N PHE A 3 0.60 -0.26 -29.89
CA PHE A 3 0.65 -0.71 -31.30
C PHE A 3 1.04 0.43 -32.25
N MET A 4 0.41 1.60 -32.10
CA MET A 4 0.66 2.77 -32.94
C MET A 4 2.08 3.34 -32.78
N LEU A 5 2.65 3.29 -31.57
CA LEU A 5 4.04 3.68 -31.36
C LEU A 5 4.98 2.78 -32.16
N ASN A 6 4.78 1.46 -32.09
CA ASN A 6 5.64 0.48 -32.76
C ASN A 6 5.55 0.56 -34.30
N THR A 7 4.39 0.94 -34.85
CA THR A 7 4.18 0.99 -36.31
C THR A 7 4.40 2.37 -36.93
N TYR A 8 4.05 3.45 -36.23
CA TYR A 8 3.90 4.78 -36.83
C TYR A 8 4.72 5.88 -36.17
N GLY A 9 5.46 5.56 -35.10
CA GLY A 9 6.32 6.49 -34.39
C GLY A 9 5.57 7.43 -33.41
N PHE A 10 6.36 8.20 -32.66
CA PHE A 10 5.88 9.03 -31.55
C PHE A 10 4.85 10.09 -31.96
N GLU A 11 5.11 10.84 -33.04
CA GLU A 11 4.24 11.97 -33.43
C GLU A 11 2.83 11.53 -33.81
N LYS A 12 2.70 10.46 -34.61
CA LYS A 12 1.38 9.92 -34.98
C LYS A 12 0.64 9.34 -33.76
N ALA A 13 1.36 8.68 -32.85
CA ALA A 13 0.77 8.15 -31.63
C ALA A 13 0.26 9.27 -30.70
N LYS A 14 1.02 10.37 -30.57
CA LYS A 14 0.64 11.58 -29.82
C LYS A 14 -0.62 12.21 -30.41
N GLU A 15 -0.63 12.44 -31.73
CA GLU A 15 -1.74 13.10 -32.41
C GLU A 15 -3.05 12.32 -32.23
N ILE A 16 -3.00 10.99 -32.36
CA ILE A 16 -4.16 10.13 -32.14
C ILE A 16 -4.64 10.21 -30.69
N GLY A 17 -3.71 10.25 -29.72
CA GLY A 17 -4.04 10.43 -28.31
C GLY A 17 -4.77 11.74 -28.03
N GLU A 18 -4.25 12.86 -28.54
CA GLU A 18 -4.87 14.19 -28.37
C GLU A 18 -6.24 14.25 -29.05
N ARG A 19 -6.38 13.72 -30.27
CA ARG A 19 -7.68 13.62 -30.95
C ARG A 19 -8.68 12.75 -30.17
N ALA A 20 -8.23 11.65 -29.57
CA ALA A 20 -9.10 10.76 -28.80
C ALA A 20 -9.66 11.46 -27.56
N VAL A 21 -8.82 12.18 -26.80
CA VAL A 21 -9.27 12.90 -25.60
C VAL A 21 -10.30 13.98 -25.94
N ASN A 22 -10.11 14.69 -27.05
CA ASN A 22 -11.05 15.73 -27.48
C ASN A 22 -12.39 15.17 -27.97
N ARG A 23 -12.43 13.92 -28.42
CA ARG A 23 -13.67 13.25 -28.86
C ARG A 23 -14.46 12.61 -27.72
N ILE A 24 -13.79 12.14 -26.66
CA ILE A 24 -14.47 11.52 -25.53
C ILE A 24 -15.23 12.56 -24.71
N HIS A 25 -16.52 12.28 -24.52
CA HIS A 25 -17.42 13.12 -23.74
C HIS A 25 -16.91 13.35 -22.31
N PHE A 26 -17.06 14.56 -21.78
CA PHE A 26 -16.51 14.96 -20.47
C PHE A 26 -17.02 14.09 -19.31
N SER A 27 -18.23 13.54 -19.40
CA SER A 27 -18.80 12.65 -18.36
C SER A 27 -18.14 11.28 -18.29
N LYS A 28 -17.36 10.87 -19.31
CA LYS A 28 -16.63 9.60 -19.34
C LYS A 28 -15.26 9.76 -18.68
N GLU A 29 -15.27 10.10 -17.40
CA GLU A 29 -14.06 10.44 -16.63
C GLU A 29 -13.00 9.33 -16.63
N ASN A 30 -13.41 8.06 -16.47
CA ASN A 30 -12.49 6.92 -16.46
C ASN A 30 -11.82 6.70 -17.82
N GLU A 31 -12.55 6.87 -18.92
CA GLU A 31 -12.00 6.72 -20.27
C GLU A 31 -11.01 7.85 -20.57
N ARG A 32 -11.35 9.09 -20.20
CA ARG A 32 -10.45 10.24 -20.31
C ARG A 32 -9.20 10.05 -19.46
N PHE A 33 -9.34 9.55 -18.24
CA PHE A 33 -8.20 9.23 -17.37
C PHE A 33 -7.29 8.17 -17.99
N ASN A 34 -7.85 7.11 -18.57
CA ASN A 34 -7.08 6.05 -19.22
C ASN A 34 -6.34 6.58 -20.46
N LEU A 35 -6.96 7.44 -21.26
CA LEU A 35 -6.31 8.09 -22.39
C LEU A 35 -5.15 8.97 -21.95
N TRP A 36 -5.38 9.85 -20.96
CA TRP A 36 -4.31 10.69 -20.41
C TRP A 36 -3.18 9.87 -19.81
N SER A 37 -3.50 8.76 -19.12
CA SER A 37 -2.50 7.82 -18.61
C SER A 37 -1.64 7.23 -19.72
N ALA A 38 -2.24 6.89 -20.87
CA ALA A 38 -1.53 6.35 -22.02
C ALA A 38 -0.68 7.42 -22.74
N ILE A 39 -1.16 8.66 -22.85
CA ILE A 39 -0.39 9.80 -23.37
C ILE A 39 0.80 10.10 -22.43
N LEU A 40 0.59 10.14 -21.12
CA LEU A 40 1.68 10.32 -20.15
C LEU A 40 2.72 9.19 -20.25
N SER A 41 2.27 7.94 -20.34
CA SER A 41 3.16 6.79 -20.52
C SER A 41 4.00 6.91 -21.80
N LEU A 42 3.38 7.38 -22.89
CA LEU A 42 4.05 7.62 -24.17
C LEU A 42 5.15 8.68 -24.02
N TYR A 43 4.87 9.82 -23.41
CA TYR A 43 5.84 10.90 -23.23
C TYR A 43 7.01 10.50 -22.32
N VAL A 44 6.69 9.90 -21.17
CA VAL A 44 7.69 9.47 -20.18
C VAL A 44 8.61 8.39 -20.73
N SER A 45 8.06 7.39 -21.41
CA SER A 45 8.86 6.25 -21.91
C SER A 45 9.82 6.63 -23.03
N ASN A 46 9.53 7.71 -23.76
CA ASN A 46 10.38 8.18 -24.85
C ASN A 46 11.27 9.36 -24.46
N ASN A 47 11.16 9.86 -23.22
CA ASN A 47 11.82 11.08 -22.75
C ASN A 47 11.65 12.26 -23.74
N ARG A 48 10.46 12.39 -24.34
CA ARG A 48 10.16 13.37 -25.39
C ARG A 48 9.05 14.31 -24.97
N GLY A 49 9.24 15.60 -25.26
CA GLY A 49 8.27 16.66 -25.02
C GLY A 49 8.16 17.10 -23.56
N ASN A 50 7.34 18.12 -23.33
CA ASN A 50 7.10 18.65 -22.00
C ASN A 50 5.99 17.85 -21.29
N VAL A 51 6.38 16.97 -20.36
CA VAL A 51 5.45 16.16 -19.57
C VAL A 51 4.56 17.03 -18.67
N ASP A 52 5.09 18.12 -18.13
CA ASP A 52 4.32 19.04 -17.27
C ASP A 52 3.15 19.66 -18.04
N SER A 53 3.35 20.02 -19.32
CA SER A 53 2.27 20.47 -20.20
C SER A 53 1.16 19.43 -20.37
N VAL A 54 1.53 18.15 -20.50
CA VAL A 54 0.54 17.06 -20.61
C VAL A 54 -0.22 16.89 -19.30
N ILE A 55 0.46 16.99 -18.16
CA ILE A 55 -0.17 16.95 -16.83
C ILE A 55 -1.15 18.12 -16.68
N GLU A 56 -0.75 19.35 -17.03
CA GLU A 56 -1.62 20.52 -16.98
C GLU A 56 -2.89 20.33 -17.80
N LYS A 57 -2.76 19.86 -19.05
CA LYS A 57 -3.92 19.53 -19.90
C LYS A 57 -4.78 18.43 -19.30
N ALA A 58 -4.19 17.38 -18.73
CA ALA A 58 -4.92 16.31 -18.08
C ALA A 58 -5.72 16.82 -16.86
N LEU A 59 -5.19 17.80 -16.13
CA LEU A 59 -5.84 18.40 -14.97
C LEU A 59 -7.04 19.27 -15.35
N GLN A 60 -7.05 19.91 -16.53
CA GLN A 60 -8.08 20.88 -16.99
C GLN A 60 -9.50 20.32 -17.19
N GLY A 61 -9.74 19.04 -16.87
CA GLY A 61 -11.08 18.46 -16.85
C GLY A 61 -11.17 17.22 -15.98
N ALA A 62 -10.28 17.08 -15.00
CA ALA A 62 -10.23 15.93 -14.12
C ALA A 62 -11.07 16.21 -12.86
N SER A 63 -12.10 15.40 -12.65
CA SER A 63 -12.86 15.36 -11.40
C SER A 63 -12.01 14.92 -10.20
N LYS A 64 -10.99 14.09 -10.46
CA LYS A 64 -10.02 13.62 -9.45
C LYS A 64 -8.58 13.93 -9.86
N PRO A 65 -8.13 15.19 -9.72
CA PRO A 65 -6.80 15.65 -10.15
C PRO A 65 -5.64 14.89 -9.49
N HIS A 66 -5.81 14.43 -8.24
CA HIS A 66 -4.79 13.68 -7.51
C HIS A 66 -4.42 12.36 -8.20
N LEU A 67 -5.37 11.70 -8.88
CA LEU A 67 -5.12 10.42 -9.57
C LEU A 67 -4.15 10.58 -10.75
N ILE A 68 -4.09 11.75 -11.39
CA ILE A 68 -3.16 12.02 -12.49
C ILE A 68 -1.72 12.04 -11.96
N TYR A 69 -1.48 12.72 -10.84
CA TYR A 69 -0.16 12.75 -10.20
C TYR A 69 0.27 11.37 -9.72
N LEU A 70 -0.66 10.62 -9.12
CA LEU A 70 -0.43 9.25 -8.69
C LEU A 70 -0.09 8.34 -9.87
N GLN A 71 -0.81 8.47 -10.97
CA GLN A 71 -0.52 7.66 -12.14
C GLN A 71 0.79 8.06 -12.82
N TYR A 72 1.10 9.35 -12.84
CA TYR A 72 2.40 9.82 -13.31
C TYR A 72 3.55 9.21 -12.49
N ALA A 73 3.45 9.21 -11.16
CA ALA A 73 4.43 8.58 -10.29
C ALA A 73 4.55 7.06 -10.53
N LYS A 74 3.44 6.35 -10.73
CA LYS A 74 3.45 4.91 -11.08
C LYS A 74 4.12 4.63 -12.42
N ILE A 75 3.88 5.46 -13.43
CA ILE A 75 4.52 5.34 -14.75
C ILE A 75 6.03 5.53 -14.61
N LEU A 76 6.47 6.56 -13.89
CA LEU A 76 7.89 6.78 -13.60
C LEU A 76 8.49 5.59 -12.84
N ASN A 77 7.78 5.04 -11.84
CA ASN A 77 8.24 3.88 -11.10
C ASN A 77 8.38 2.64 -12.00
N LYS A 78 7.42 2.41 -12.90
CA LYS A 78 7.51 1.32 -13.87
C LYS A 78 8.70 1.49 -14.82
N LEU A 79 9.03 2.72 -15.20
CA LEU A 79 10.22 3.02 -15.99
C LEU A 79 11.49 2.73 -15.19
N TYR A 80 11.51 3.08 -13.89
CA TYR A 80 12.62 2.77 -12.99
C TYR A 80 12.86 1.28 -12.88
N GLU A 81 11.83 0.49 -12.55
CA GLU A 81 11.96 -0.97 -12.42
C GLU A 81 12.45 -1.60 -13.75
N LYS A 82 11.95 -1.12 -14.89
CA LYS A 82 12.40 -1.60 -16.21
C LYS A 82 13.85 -1.25 -16.51
N LYS A 83 14.32 -0.06 -16.11
CA LYS A 83 15.73 0.33 -16.28
C LYS A 83 16.64 -0.45 -15.33
N LYS A 84 16.21 -0.65 -14.08
CA LYS A 84 16.93 -1.44 -13.08
C LYS A 84 17.12 -2.88 -13.52
N GLN A 85 16.06 -3.55 -13.97
CA GLN A 85 16.15 -4.92 -14.51
C GLN A 85 17.13 -5.06 -15.69
N ARG A 86 17.28 -4.02 -16.50
CA ARG A 86 18.26 -4.02 -17.61
C ARG A 86 19.69 -3.84 -17.14
N MET A 87 19.90 -3.11 -16.04
CA MET A 87 21.20 -2.93 -15.40
C MET A 87 21.64 -4.25 -14.75
N ASP A 88 20.75 -4.84 -13.92
CA ASP A 88 21.00 -6.12 -13.26
C ASP A 88 21.32 -7.23 -14.30
N ALA A 89 20.62 -7.26 -15.44
CA ALA A 89 20.89 -8.23 -16.51
C ALA A 89 22.22 -8.01 -17.24
N THR A 90 22.69 -6.76 -17.38
CA THR A 90 24.01 -6.48 -17.97
C THR A 90 25.16 -6.84 -17.03
N GLU A 91 24.95 -6.72 -15.71
CA GLU A 91 25.94 -7.11 -14.70
C GLU A 91 26.15 -8.64 -14.67
N GLU A 92 25.07 -9.43 -14.78
CA GLU A 92 25.17 -10.90 -14.84
C GLU A 92 25.89 -11.43 -16.10
N GLU A 93 25.82 -10.69 -17.22
CA GLU A 93 26.51 -11.05 -18.47
C GLU A 93 28.01 -10.68 -18.42
N GLU A 94 28.36 -9.57 -17.75
CA GLU A 94 29.73 -9.05 -17.65
C GLU A 94 30.61 -9.81 -16.64
N ASP A 95 30.06 -10.44 -15.59
CA ASP A 95 30.81 -11.30 -14.64
C ASP A 95 31.51 -12.51 -15.30
N SER A 96 31.28 -12.72 -16.60
CA SER A 96 31.91 -13.78 -17.42
C SER A 96 33.06 -13.31 -18.32
N GLN A 97 33.35 -12.00 -18.41
CA GLN A 97 34.45 -11.42 -19.20
C GLN A 97 35.17 -10.29 -18.44
N SER A 98 36.51 -10.25 -18.48
CA SER A 98 37.37 -9.34 -17.70
C SER A 98 36.99 -7.85 -17.80
N GLU A 99 36.91 -7.18 -16.65
CA GLU A 99 36.53 -5.77 -16.44
C GLU A 99 37.44 -4.76 -17.17
N ASN A 100 36.87 -3.91 -18.03
CA ASN A 100 37.54 -2.71 -18.57
C ASN A 100 37.03 -1.44 -17.86
N GLU A 101 37.88 -0.41 -17.73
CA GLU A 101 37.54 0.89 -17.11
C GLU A 101 36.39 1.64 -17.81
N GLU A 102 36.15 1.41 -19.11
CA GLU A 102 35.04 2.01 -19.87
C GLU A 102 33.67 1.46 -19.44
N ASP A 103 33.61 0.22 -18.94
CA ASP A 103 32.37 -0.42 -18.49
C ASP A 103 31.93 0.16 -17.13
N GLU A 104 32.89 0.54 -16.28
CA GLU A 104 32.65 1.22 -15.00
C GLU A 104 32.08 2.65 -15.17
N GLU A 105 32.56 3.41 -16.16
CA GLU A 105 32.00 4.75 -16.43
C GLU A 105 30.56 4.66 -16.92
N LEU A 106 30.25 3.66 -17.76
CA LEU A 106 28.89 3.42 -18.26
C LEU A 106 27.94 2.95 -17.15
N LYS A 107 28.40 2.08 -16.24
CA LYS A 107 27.67 1.66 -15.03
C LYS A 107 27.33 2.85 -14.15
N ASN A 108 28.32 3.70 -13.83
CA ASN A 108 28.13 4.90 -13.02
C ASN A 108 27.13 5.88 -13.66
N LYS A 109 27.18 6.05 -14.98
CA LYS A 109 26.21 6.89 -15.70
C LYS A 109 24.78 6.34 -15.60
N ARG A 110 24.60 5.02 -15.76
CA ARG A 110 23.28 4.37 -15.63
C ARG A 110 22.76 4.43 -14.19
N ALA A 111 23.61 4.29 -13.19
CA ALA A 111 23.26 4.43 -11.78
C ALA A 111 22.77 5.86 -11.45
N ASN A 112 23.48 6.88 -11.93
CA ASN A 112 23.06 8.28 -11.79
C ASN A 112 21.69 8.55 -12.43
N GLU A 113 21.41 7.98 -13.61
CA GLU A 113 20.09 8.09 -14.23
C GLU A 113 18.96 7.45 -13.40
N LEU A 114 19.24 6.34 -12.73
CA LEU A 114 18.28 5.70 -11.83
C LEU A 114 18.01 6.56 -10.60
N GLU A 115 19.05 7.14 -10.00
CA GLU A 115 18.92 8.03 -8.84
C GLU A 115 18.16 9.31 -9.19
N GLU A 116 18.42 9.91 -10.36
CA GLU A 116 17.67 11.06 -10.85
C GLU A 116 16.18 10.72 -11.02
N LEU A 117 15.87 9.52 -11.52
CA LEU A 117 14.51 9.06 -11.68
C LEU A 117 13.80 8.85 -10.33
N LEU A 118 14.48 8.26 -9.34
CA LEU A 118 13.97 8.13 -7.97
C LEU A 118 13.70 9.50 -7.35
N THR A 119 14.61 10.45 -7.54
CA THR A 119 14.46 11.83 -7.07
C THR A 119 13.25 12.49 -7.72
N LYS A 120 13.05 12.29 -9.01
CA LYS A 120 11.89 12.81 -9.75
C LYS A 120 10.58 12.22 -9.22
N ILE A 121 10.52 10.91 -8.95
CA ILE A 121 9.35 10.26 -8.37
C ILE A 121 9.04 10.84 -6.97
N ASP A 122 10.04 10.98 -6.12
CA ASP A 122 9.91 11.60 -4.79
C ASP A 122 9.35 13.03 -4.89
N GLN A 123 9.87 13.85 -5.81
CA GLN A 123 9.38 15.20 -6.04
C GLN A 123 7.90 15.22 -6.47
N VAL A 124 7.48 14.29 -7.34
CA VAL A 124 6.09 14.17 -7.78
C VAL A 124 5.18 13.83 -6.60
N TYR A 125 5.54 12.84 -5.78
CA TYR A 125 4.77 12.49 -4.59
C TYR A 125 4.73 13.65 -3.58
N ARG A 126 5.86 14.33 -3.33
CA ARG A 126 5.88 15.51 -2.45
C ARG A 126 4.98 16.63 -2.95
N LYS A 127 4.96 16.90 -4.27
CA LYS A 127 4.05 17.87 -4.89
C LYS A 127 2.59 17.42 -4.72
N ALA A 128 2.29 16.15 -4.94
CA ALA A 128 0.95 15.59 -4.77
C ALA A 128 0.46 15.71 -3.31
N CYS A 129 1.27 15.32 -2.32
CA CYS A 129 0.93 15.45 -0.90
C CYS A 129 0.75 16.91 -0.45
N LYS A 130 1.49 17.86 -1.05
CA LYS A 130 1.33 19.29 -0.75
C LYS A 130 0.02 19.86 -1.30
N LYS A 131 -0.36 19.46 -2.52
CA LYS A 131 -1.53 19.97 -3.26
C LYS A 131 -2.84 19.29 -2.86
N TYR A 132 -2.81 17.99 -2.56
CA TYR A 132 -3.97 17.16 -2.25
C TYR A 132 -3.91 16.60 -0.82
N ARG A 133 -3.78 17.49 0.16
CA ARG A 133 -3.61 17.13 1.58
C ARG A 133 -4.77 16.33 2.17
N ASN A 134 -5.98 16.50 1.62
CA ASN A 134 -7.19 15.87 2.11
C ASN A 134 -7.43 14.46 1.52
N GLU A 135 -6.62 14.05 0.54
CA GLU A 135 -6.76 12.77 -0.13
C GLU A 135 -5.83 11.72 0.48
N LYS A 136 -6.38 10.79 1.28
CA LYS A 136 -5.60 9.77 2.01
C LYS A 136 -4.84 8.84 1.06
N LYS A 137 -5.45 8.55 -0.09
CA LYS A 137 -4.88 7.70 -1.13
C LYS A 137 -3.51 8.19 -1.61
N VAL A 138 -3.27 9.51 -1.57
CA VAL A 138 -1.98 10.08 -2.01
C VAL A 138 -0.86 9.70 -1.05
N PHE A 139 -1.14 9.73 0.26
CA PHE A 139 -0.18 9.30 1.28
C PHE A 139 0.03 7.79 1.23
N GLU A 140 -1.05 7.01 1.08
CA GLU A 140 -1.01 5.54 1.00
C GLU A 140 -0.13 5.06 -0.16
N GLU A 141 -0.30 5.63 -1.36
CA GLU A 141 0.53 5.24 -2.52
C GLU A 141 1.99 5.71 -2.37
N TYR A 142 2.24 6.84 -1.71
CA TYR A 142 3.59 7.31 -1.45
C TYR A 142 4.31 6.45 -0.41
N GLU A 143 3.63 6.05 0.66
CA GLU A 143 4.14 5.10 1.65
C GLU A 143 4.46 3.75 1.02
N GLN A 144 3.54 3.24 0.18
CA GLN A 144 3.76 2.00 -0.57
C GLN A 144 5.00 2.10 -1.44
N TRP A 145 5.20 3.21 -2.17
CA TRP A 145 6.38 3.41 -3.00
C TRP A 145 7.69 3.46 -2.20
N CYS A 146 7.70 4.18 -1.06
CA CYS A 146 8.88 4.25 -0.19
C CYS A 146 9.27 2.86 0.32
N ILE A 147 8.31 2.02 0.67
CA ILE A 147 8.58 0.68 1.18
C ILE A 147 8.95 -0.28 0.04
N SER A 148 8.21 -0.27 -1.07
CA SER A 148 8.42 -1.22 -2.17
C SER A 148 9.69 -0.96 -2.97
N THR A 149 9.93 0.30 -3.34
CA THR A 149 10.99 0.65 -4.30
C THR A 149 12.23 1.18 -3.61
N LEU A 150 12.09 2.03 -2.58
CA LEU A 150 13.24 2.55 -1.85
C LEU A 150 13.72 1.62 -0.71
N LYS A 151 12.87 0.67 -0.27
CA LYS A 151 13.10 -0.14 0.95
C LYS A 151 13.41 0.69 2.19
N ASP A 152 13.00 1.96 2.21
CA ASP A 152 13.26 2.90 3.30
C ASP A 152 12.01 3.09 4.16
N ILE A 153 11.96 2.31 5.25
CA ILE A 153 10.85 2.31 6.20
C ILE A 153 10.80 3.64 6.96
N LYS A 154 11.95 4.24 7.29
CA LYS A 154 12.02 5.51 8.04
C LYS A 154 11.40 6.65 7.23
N LYS A 155 11.65 6.66 5.92
CA LYS A 155 11.03 7.63 5.02
C LYS A 155 9.52 7.43 4.95
N ALA A 156 9.05 6.19 4.89
CA ALA A 156 7.62 5.89 4.91
C ALA A 156 6.96 6.32 6.24
N GLU A 157 7.60 6.10 7.40
CA GLU A 157 7.15 6.59 8.70
C GLU A 157 7.10 8.12 8.76
N HIS A 158 8.08 8.81 8.16
CA HIS A 158 8.04 10.26 8.07
C HIS A 158 6.84 10.76 7.24
N VAL A 159 6.46 10.04 6.18
CA VAL A 159 5.25 10.33 5.39
C VAL A 159 3.98 10.11 6.22
N LEU A 160 3.90 9.01 6.95
CA LEU A 160 2.79 8.72 7.87
C LEU A 160 2.67 9.80 8.96
N ASN A 161 3.77 10.17 9.58
CA ASN A 161 3.79 11.25 10.58
C ASN A 161 3.31 12.57 10.01
N ARG A 162 3.60 12.83 8.73
CA ARG A 162 3.07 13.99 8.02
C ARG A 162 1.58 13.89 7.77
N SER A 163 1.04 12.72 7.41
CA SER A 163 -0.41 12.55 7.26
C SER A 163 -1.12 12.70 8.61
N LEU A 164 -0.57 12.15 9.69
CA LEU A 164 -1.12 12.28 11.05
C LEU A 164 -1.25 13.75 11.51
N LYS A 165 -0.37 14.64 11.03
CA LYS A 165 -0.47 16.09 11.30
C LYS A 165 -1.60 16.78 10.52
N VAL A 166 -1.99 16.23 9.37
CA VAL A 166 -3.03 16.80 8.51
C VAL A 166 -4.42 16.29 8.91
N TYR A 167 -4.53 15.00 9.26
CA TYR A 167 -5.79 14.35 9.57
C TYR A 167 -6.14 14.37 11.07
N PRO A 168 -7.44 14.41 11.42
CA PRO A 168 -7.87 14.40 12.81
C PRO A 168 -7.63 13.04 13.49
N GLN A 169 -7.51 13.07 14.83
CA GLN A 169 -7.13 11.91 15.66
C GLN A 169 -8.01 10.66 15.46
N LYS A 170 -9.30 10.85 15.13
CA LYS A 170 -10.24 9.74 14.86
C LYS A 170 -9.78 8.84 13.70
N GLU A 171 -9.08 9.43 12.74
CA GLU A 171 -8.61 8.74 11.54
C GLU A 171 -7.20 8.17 11.69
N HIS A 172 -6.46 8.58 12.73
CA HIS A 172 -5.07 8.15 12.94
C HIS A 172 -4.92 6.64 12.97
N ILE A 173 -5.83 5.94 13.65
CA ILE A 173 -5.75 4.48 13.72
C ILE A 173 -6.05 3.87 12.35
N SER A 174 -6.99 4.42 11.58
CA SER A 174 -7.25 3.95 10.22
C SER A 174 -6.03 4.13 9.31
N LEU A 175 -5.32 5.26 9.42
CA LEU A 175 -4.09 5.52 8.67
C LEU A 175 -2.97 4.56 9.09
N LYS A 176 -2.75 4.40 10.40
CA LYS A 176 -1.74 3.46 10.94
C LYS A 176 -2.05 2.00 10.56
N SER A 177 -3.31 1.57 10.59
CA SER A 177 -3.71 0.22 10.16
C SER A 177 -3.45 0.01 8.67
N LYS A 178 -3.69 1.03 7.82
CA LYS A 178 -3.35 0.96 6.40
C LYS A 178 -1.85 0.89 6.16
N PHE A 179 -1.06 1.67 6.91
CA PHE A 179 0.40 1.59 6.87
C PHE A 179 0.90 0.18 7.22
N ALA A 180 0.35 -0.43 8.27
CA ALA A 180 0.68 -1.81 8.63
C ALA A 180 0.30 -2.81 7.52
N ILE A 181 -0.87 -2.68 6.89
CA ILE A 181 -1.26 -3.50 5.72
C ILE A 181 -0.25 -3.35 4.57
N ILE A 182 0.24 -2.13 4.31
CA ILE A 182 1.25 -1.88 3.28
C ILE A 182 2.57 -2.58 3.63
N LEU A 183 3.01 -2.51 4.88
CA LEU A 183 4.23 -3.22 5.33
C LEU A 183 4.13 -4.74 5.13
N TYR A 184 2.99 -5.35 5.47
CA TYR A 184 2.74 -6.77 5.21
C TYR A 184 2.82 -7.13 3.71
N LYS A 185 2.22 -6.29 2.86
CA LYS A 185 2.26 -6.49 1.40
C LYS A 185 3.66 -6.38 0.80
N CYS A 186 4.55 -5.65 1.45
CA CYS A 186 5.95 -5.50 1.04
C CYS A 186 6.89 -6.48 1.77
N GLU A 187 6.35 -7.56 2.35
CA GLU A 187 7.09 -8.65 3.00
C GLU A 187 7.91 -8.26 4.26
N ASN A 188 7.74 -7.03 4.77
CA ASN A 188 8.37 -6.57 6.02
C ASN A 188 7.51 -6.94 7.24
N THR A 189 7.46 -8.23 7.56
CA THR A 189 6.55 -8.78 8.59
C THR A 189 6.88 -8.31 10.00
N ILE A 190 8.16 -8.11 10.33
CA ILE A 190 8.60 -7.70 11.68
C ILE A 190 8.13 -6.27 11.98
N GLU A 191 8.40 -5.35 11.06
CA GLU A 191 8.00 -3.94 11.20
C GLU A 191 6.48 -3.79 11.12
N ALA A 192 5.81 -4.58 10.29
CA ALA A 192 4.36 -4.62 10.23
C ALA A 192 3.74 -5.06 11.58
N ARG A 193 4.31 -6.11 12.21
CA ARG A 193 3.92 -6.57 13.55
C ARG A 193 4.16 -5.48 14.59
N ASN A 194 5.33 -4.87 14.60
CA ASN A 194 5.64 -3.78 15.54
C ASN A 194 4.65 -2.62 15.41
N ALA A 195 4.31 -2.22 14.18
CA ALA A 195 3.31 -1.19 13.92
C ALA A 195 1.92 -1.60 14.45
N MET A 196 1.52 -2.85 14.25
CA MET A 196 0.21 -3.35 14.69
C MET A 196 0.13 -3.54 16.21
N GLU A 197 1.18 -4.05 16.85
CA GLU A 197 1.30 -4.14 18.30
C GLU A 197 1.25 -2.76 18.95
N ASN A 198 1.90 -1.76 18.35
CA ASN A 198 1.81 -0.37 18.82
C ASN A 198 0.36 0.17 18.76
N ILE A 199 -0.38 -0.14 17.70
CA ILE A 199 -1.81 0.23 17.59
C ILE A 199 -2.62 -0.45 18.68
N ILE A 200 -2.38 -1.74 18.92
CA ILE A 200 -3.10 -2.55 19.89
C ILE A 200 -2.82 -2.10 21.32
N GLN A 201 -1.56 -1.84 21.67
CA GLN A 201 -1.17 -1.34 23.00
C GLN A 201 -1.84 0.00 23.30
N ASN A 202 -1.87 0.90 22.31
CA ASN A 202 -2.48 2.23 22.47
C ASN A 202 -4.01 2.23 22.36
N SER A 203 -4.62 1.20 21.75
CA SER A 203 -6.06 1.15 21.49
C SER A 203 -6.62 -0.29 21.56
N PRO A 204 -6.53 -0.96 22.72
CA PRO A 204 -6.84 -2.40 22.84
C PRO A 204 -8.32 -2.73 22.60
N LYS A 205 -9.22 -1.76 22.79
CA LYS A 205 -10.68 -1.92 22.59
C LYS A 205 -11.10 -1.90 21.12
N ARG A 206 -10.18 -1.58 20.20
CA ARG A 206 -10.49 -1.34 18.79
C ARG A 206 -10.50 -2.63 17.99
N SER A 207 -11.67 -3.27 17.92
CA SER A 207 -11.86 -4.58 17.25
C SER A 207 -11.47 -4.60 15.77
N ASP A 208 -11.64 -3.51 15.04
CA ASP A 208 -11.26 -3.42 13.62
C ASP A 208 -9.75 -3.57 13.43
N ALA A 209 -8.93 -3.01 14.32
CA ALA A 209 -7.47 -3.17 14.27
C ALA A 209 -7.06 -4.64 14.50
N TRP A 210 -7.69 -5.32 15.45
CA TRP A 210 -7.47 -6.75 15.71
C TRP A 210 -7.89 -7.64 14.53
N SER A 211 -9.01 -7.32 13.87
CA SER A 211 -9.42 -8.05 12.66
C SER A 211 -8.36 -7.92 11.57
N ILE A 212 -7.91 -6.68 11.29
CA ILE A 212 -6.87 -6.42 10.28
C ILE A 212 -5.60 -7.19 10.62
N TYR A 213 -5.18 -7.21 11.89
CA TYR A 213 -4.00 -7.94 12.30
C TYR A 213 -4.11 -9.44 12.03
N LEU A 214 -5.22 -10.06 12.45
CA LEU A 214 -5.48 -11.47 12.21
C LEU A 214 -5.59 -11.77 10.70
N ASP A 215 -6.21 -10.89 9.92
CA ASP A 215 -6.33 -11.04 8.46
C ASP A 215 -4.95 -11.00 7.79
N CYS A 216 -4.09 -10.07 8.19
CA CYS A 216 -2.73 -9.94 7.66
C CYS A 216 -1.84 -11.13 8.05
N GLU A 217 -1.87 -11.57 9.31
CA GLU A 217 -1.09 -12.73 9.74
C GLU A 217 -1.56 -14.00 9.01
N GLN A 218 -2.87 -14.24 8.92
CA GLN A 218 -3.39 -15.40 8.18
C GLN A 218 -3.02 -15.42 6.69
N GLN A 219 -2.81 -14.25 6.08
CA GLN A 219 -2.44 -14.14 4.65
C GLN A 219 -0.93 -14.24 4.41
N HIS A 220 -0.12 -13.68 5.31
CA HIS A 220 1.31 -13.50 5.06
C HIS A 220 2.20 -14.44 5.87
N THR A 221 1.69 -15.08 6.92
CA THR A 221 2.47 -15.95 7.78
C THR A 221 1.84 -17.34 7.88
N ASN A 222 2.67 -18.38 7.76
CA ASN A 222 2.23 -19.77 7.91
C ASN A 222 2.45 -20.29 9.35
N ASP A 223 2.78 -19.39 10.28
CA ASP A 223 2.99 -19.74 11.68
C ASP A 223 1.66 -19.81 12.42
N GLN A 224 1.11 -21.02 12.44
CA GLN A 224 -0.14 -21.32 13.11
C GLN A 224 -0.07 -21.09 14.63
N ARG A 225 1.11 -21.20 15.25
CA ARG A 225 1.26 -20.97 16.71
C ARG A 225 1.08 -19.50 17.03
N TYR A 226 1.71 -18.63 16.26
CA TYR A 226 1.60 -17.19 16.44
C TYR A 226 0.16 -16.70 16.24
N ILE A 227 -0.53 -17.22 15.22
CA ILE A 227 -1.95 -16.90 14.97
C ILE A 227 -2.84 -17.33 16.14
N ARG A 228 -2.57 -18.51 16.73
CA ARG A 228 -3.31 -19.00 17.92
C ARG A 228 -3.08 -18.11 19.13
N GLU A 229 -1.84 -17.76 19.43
CA GLU A 229 -1.52 -16.82 20.51
C GLU A 229 -2.23 -15.48 20.31
N LEU A 230 -2.32 -15.02 19.07
CA LEU A 230 -3.02 -13.78 18.75
C LEU A 230 -4.54 -13.91 18.97
N PHE A 231 -5.15 -15.03 18.59
CA PHE A 231 -6.56 -15.30 18.89
C PHE A 231 -6.83 -15.38 20.39
N GLU A 232 -5.96 -16.04 21.15
CA GLU A 232 -6.07 -16.13 22.61
C GLU A 232 -5.97 -14.75 23.26
N ARG A 233 -5.03 -13.91 22.83
CA ARG A 233 -4.93 -12.51 23.27
C ARG A 233 -6.21 -11.73 23.02
N VAL A 234 -6.82 -11.87 21.84
CA VAL A 234 -8.10 -11.23 21.50
C VAL A 234 -9.22 -11.75 22.41
N CYS A 235 -9.29 -13.06 22.64
CA CYS A 235 -10.34 -13.67 23.46
C CYS A 235 -10.22 -13.27 24.94
N ASN A 236 -9.00 -13.05 25.43
CA ASN A 236 -8.74 -12.56 26.78
C ASN A 236 -9.13 -11.08 26.98
N LEU A 237 -9.45 -10.34 25.91
CA LEU A 237 -9.97 -8.98 26.02
C LEU A 237 -11.42 -8.99 26.51
N THR A 238 -11.59 -8.96 27.83
CA THR A 238 -12.90 -8.85 28.49
C THR A 238 -13.62 -7.51 28.23
N THR A 239 -13.02 -6.60 27.46
CA THR A 239 -13.53 -5.26 27.16
C THR A 239 -14.34 -5.17 25.87
N LEU A 240 -14.33 -6.21 25.03
CA LEU A 240 -15.06 -6.22 23.76
C LEU A 240 -16.57 -6.48 23.97
N SER A 241 -17.40 -6.01 23.04
CA SER A 241 -18.84 -6.31 23.03
C SER A 241 -19.10 -7.78 22.68
N THR A 242 -20.19 -8.36 23.18
CA THR A 242 -20.57 -9.78 22.94
C THR A 242 -20.73 -10.10 21.45
N LYS A 243 -21.27 -9.16 20.66
CA LYS A 243 -21.40 -9.36 19.20
C LYS A 243 -20.04 -9.47 18.50
N LYS A 244 -19.08 -8.64 18.92
CA LYS A 244 -17.72 -8.61 18.36
C LYS A 244 -16.91 -9.83 18.80
N MET A 245 -16.98 -10.17 20.09
CA MET A 245 -16.32 -11.37 20.61
C MET A 245 -16.85 -12.65 19.96
N LYS A 246 -18.17 -12.75 19.77
CA LYS A 246 -18.79 -13.86 19.02
C LYS A 246 -18.21 -13.99 17.61
N SER A 247 -18.01 -12.87 16.90
CA SER A 247 -17.39 -12.89 15.56
C SER A 247 -15.96 -13.41 15.59
N PHE A 248 -15.15 -13.02 16.58
CA PHE A 248 -13.78 -13.52 16.73
C PHE A 248 -13.75 -15.01 17.10
N LEU A 249 -14.58 -15.46 18.04
CA LEU A 249 -14.68 -16.87 18.43
C LEU A 249 -15.14 -17.76 17.27
N GLN A 250 -16.12 -17.30 16.47
CA GLN A 250 -16.55 -18.01 15.25
C GLN A 250 -15.42 -18.11 14.24
N ARG A 251 -14.59 -17.06 14.13
CA ARG A 251 -13.45 -17.04 13.21
C ARG A 251 -12.29 -17.91 13.72
N TYR A 252 -12.05 -17.94 15.03
CA TYR A 252 -11.07 -18.83 15.65
C TYR A 252 -11.48 -20.30 15.50
N LEU A 253 -12.76 -20.62 15.70
CA LEU A 253 -13.28 -21.97 15.45
C LEU A 253 -13.11 -22.38 13.98
N LYS A 254 -13.39 -21.49 13.03
CA LYS A 254 -13.15 -21.77 11.59
C LYS A 254 -11.67 -22.04 11.31
N PHE A 255 -10.77 -21.28 11.92
CA PHE A 255 -9.33 -21.49 11.79
C PHE A 255 -8.91 -22.86 12.36
N GLU A 256 -9.37 -23.24 13.55
CA GLU A 256 -9.07 -24.55 14.15
C GLU A 256 -9.74 -25.71 13.41
N THR A 257 -10.86 -25.51 12.71
CA THR A 257 -11.42 -26.54 11.82
C THR A 257 -10.58 -26.77 10.56
N GLN A 258 -9.80 -25.77 10.14
CA GLN A 258 -8.95 -25.86 8.95
C GLN A 258 -7.53 -26.35 9.27
N HIS A 259 -7.00 -26.00 10.45
CA HIS A 259 -5.59 -26.20 10.80
C HIS A 259 -5.37 -26.95 12.13
N GLY A 260 -6.43 -27.33 12.85
CA GLY A 260 -6.34 -27.80 14.23
C GLY A 260 -7.02 -29.13 14.52
N ASP A 261 -6.95 -29.51 15.79
CA ASP A 261 -7.44 -30.78 16.33
C ASP A 261 -8.76 -30.60 17.10
N SER A 262 -9.47 -31.72 17.33
CA SER A 262 -10.74 -31.73 18.06
C SER A 262 -10.62 -31.13 19.47
N GLU A 263 -9.49 -31.34 20.16
CA GLU A 263 -9.22 -30.78 21.49
C GLU A 263 -9.12 -29.25 21.48
N ARG A 264 -8.51 -28.69 20.43
CA ARG A 264 -8.37 -27.23 20.29
C ARG A 264 -9.69 -26.57 19.96
N GLN A 265 -10.54 -27.22 19.15
CA GLN A 265 -11.90 -26.75 18.92
C GLN A 265 -12.74 -26.74 20.22
N GLU A 266 -12.54 -27.73 21.09
CA GLU A 266 -13.17 -27.76 22.40
C GLU A 266 -12.63 -26.66 23.34
N HIS A 267 -11.32 -26.40 23.30
CA HIS A 267 -10.71 -25.27 24.01
C HIS A 267 -11.32 -23.92 23.59
N VAL A 268 -11.53 -23.68 22.29
CA VAL A 268 -12.22 -22.45 21.81
C VAL A 268 -13.66 -22.36 22.34
N LYS A 269 -14.39 -23.48 22.40
CA LYS A 269 -15.73 -23.52 22.99
C LYS A 269 -15.70 -23.24 24.49
N GLN A 270 -14.67 -23.68 25.19
CA GLN A 270 -14.50 -23.44 26.62
C GLN A 270 -14.22 -21.96 26.91
N ILE A 271 -13.31 -21.33 26.16
CA ILE A 271 -13.07 -19.87 26.21
C ILE A 271 -14.38 -19.11 25.96
N ALA A 272 -15.19 -19.54 25.00
CA ALA A 272 -16.48 -18.91 24.72
C ALA A 272 -17.44 -18.97 25.93
N LYS A 273 -17.49 -20.10 26.64
CA LYS A 273 -18.30 -20.28 27.86
C LYS A 273 -17.80 -19.36 28.99
N GLU A 274 -16.50 -19.33 29.23
CA GLU A 274 -15.86 -18.50 30.26
C GLU A 274 -16.07 -17.01 30.00
N TYR A 275 -16.01 -16.58 28.73
CA TYR A 275 -16.31 -15.19 28.37
C TYR A 275 -17.78 -14.81 28.64
N ILE A 276 -18.74 -15.71 28.37
CA ILE A 276 -20.16 -15.46 28.68
C ILE A 276 -20.36 -15.41 30.20
N GLN A 277 -19.75 -16.34 30.94
CA GLN A 277 -19.86 -16.40 32.39
C GLN A 277 -19.28 -15.13 33.06
N SER A 278 -18.09 -14.71 32.69
CA SER A 278 -17.47 -13.48 33.22
C SER A 278 -18.28 -12.22 32.91
N LYS A 279 -18.98 -12.17 31.78
CA LYS A 279 -19.87 -11.05 31.45
C LYS A 279 -21.16 -11.07 32.27
N LEU A 280 -21.73 -12.24 32.51
CA LEU A 280 -22.88 -12.43 33.39
C LEU A 280 -22.55 -12.05 34.83
N GLU A 281 -21.37 -12.44 35.33
CA GLU A 281 -20.89 -12.08 36.66
C GLU A 281 -20.71 -10.57 36.82
N LYS A 282 -20.11 -9.89 35.84
CA LYS A 282 -20.02 -8.41 35.83
C LYS A 282 -21.40 -7.75 35.87
N SER A 283 -22.37 -8.25 35.08
CA SER A 283 -23.73 -7.69 35.09
C SER A 283 -24.45 -7.87 36.42
N LYS A 284 -24.19 -8.96 37.16
CA LYS A 284 -24.75 -9.20 38.50
C LYS A 284 -24.16 -8.29 39.57
N ILE A 285 -22.88 -7.95 39.44
CA ILE A 285 -22.18 -7.04 40.35
C ILE A 285 -22.70 -5.59 40.17
N ASP A 286 -22.96 -5.18 38.92
CA ASP A 286 -23.50 -3.85 38.64
C ASP A 286 -24.94 -3.69 39.15
N THR A 287 -25.78 -4.73 39.05
CA THR A 287 -27.16 -4.72 39.59
C THR A 287 -27.27 -4.78 41.12
N ASN A 288 -26.19 -5.16 41.82
CA ASN A 288 -26.16 -5.22 43.29
C ASN A 288 -25.54 -3.96 43.92
N LYS A 289 -25.16 -2.96 43.11
CA LYS A 289 -24.58 -1.67 43.56
C LYS A 289 -25.52 -0.48 43.41
N ASP A 290 -26.66 -0.66 42.75
CA ASP A 290 -27.80 0.28 42.70
C ASP A 290 -28.87 -0.14 43.71
#